data_AF-A0A2V7P5R6-F1
#
_entry.id   AF-A0A2V7P5R6-F1
#
_cell.length_a   1.000
_cell.length_b   1.000
_cell.length_c   1.000
_cell.angle_alpha   90.00
_cell.angle_beta   90.00
_cell.angle_gamma   90.00
#
_symmetry.space_group_name_H-M   'P 1'
#
loop_
_entity.id
_entity.type
_entity.pdbx_description
1 polymer ?
#
loop_
_entity_poly.entity_id
_entity_poly.type
_entity_poly.pdbx_seq_one_letter_code
_entity_poly.pdbx_strand_id
1 'polypeptide(L)' 'TGTAAEVIGVTKLDARTIGAGVPGPVTKELARRFKALATRGD' A
#
# COMPACT_ATOMS: atom_id res chain seq x y z
N THR A 1 2.39 -7.64 -0.37
CA THR A 1 2.17 -7.27 -1.77
C THR A 1 1.72 -8.50 -2.53
N GLY A 2 1.10 -8.34 -3.70
CA GLY A 2 0.75 -9.47 -4.57
C GLY A 2 0.42 -8.96 -5.97
N THR A 3 0.45 -9.82 -6.99
CA THR A 3 0.23 -9.38 -8.38
C THR A 3 -1.11 -8.67 -8.57
N ALA A 4 -2.20 -9.24 -8.04
CA ALA A 4 -3.53 -8.61 -8.10
C ALA A 4 -3.77 -7.57 -6.99
N ALA A 5 -3.12 -7.74 -5.83
CA ALA A 5 -3.31 -6.85 -4.67
C ALA A 5 -2.42 -5.59 -4.74
N GLU A 6 -1.39 -5.60 -5.58
CA GLU A 6 -0.35 -4.57 -5.66
C GLU A 6 0.26 -4.26 -4.27
N VAL A 7 0.21 -2.99 -3.86
CA VAL A 7 0.67 -2.47 -2.56
C VAL A 7 -0.55 -2.01 -1.75
N ILE A 8 -0.95 -2.82 -0.77
CA ILE A 8 -2.01 -2.48 0.21
C ILE A 8 -1.39 -2.21 1.57
N GLY A 9 -1.80 -1.10 2.20
CA GLY A 9 -1.41 -0.75 3.56
C GLY A 9 -2.23 -1.47 4.61
N VAL A 10 -1.56 -2.22 5.49
CA VAL A 10 -2.18 -2.81 6.68
C VAL A 10 -2.26 -1.74 7.77
N THR A 11 -3.45 -1.55 8.35
CA THR A 11 -3.71 -0.55 9.40
C THR A 11 -3.95 -1.15 10.77
N LYS A 12 -4.14 -2.47 10.85
CA LYS A 12 -4.43 -3.22 12.07
C LYS A 12 -3.89 -4.64 11.96
N LEU A 13 -3.28 -5.15 13.02
CA LEU A 13 -2.73 -6.51 13.10
C LEU A 13 -3.07 -7.11 14.47
N ASP A 14 -3.70 -8.29 14.48
CA ASP A 14 -4.12 -9.00 15.70
C ASP A 14 -4.87 -8.10 16.69
N ALA A 15 -5.98 -7.52 16.24
CA ALA A 15 -6.76 -6.56 17.03
C ALA A 15 -6.05 -5.25 17.43
N ARG A 16 -4.76 -5.05 17.11
CA ARG A 16 -3.99 -3.85 17.46
C ARG A 16 -3.89 -2.88 16.29
N THR A 17 -4.29 -1.64 16.51
CA THR A 17 -4.18 -0.56 15.50
C THR A 17 -2.71 -0.17 15.32
N ILE A 18 -2.29 -0.03 14.06
CA ILE A 18 -0.95 0.47 13.71
C ILE A 18 -1.04 2.00 13.63
N GLY A 19 -0.34 2.69 14.55
CA GLY A 19 -0.33 4.15 14.61
C GLY A 19 -1.75 4.75 14.66
N ALA A 20 -2.08 5.61 13.70
CA ALA A 20 -3.38 6.27 13.58
C ALA A 20 -4.47 5.42 12.87
N GLY A 21 -4.19 4.16 12.52
CA GLY A 21 -5.16 3.29 11.85
C GLY A 21 -5.39 3.62 10.38
N VAL A 22 -4.49 4.38 9.76
CA VAL A 22 -4.52 4.74 8.34
C VAL A 22 -3.20 4.36 7.66
N PRO A 23 -3.20 4.07 6.34
CA PRO A 23 -1.95 3.83 5.63
C PRO A 23 -1.02 5.03 5.72
N GLY A 24 0.24 4.77 6.10
CA GLY A 24 1.25 5.80 6.29
C GLY A 24 1.67 6.48 4.98
N PRO A 25 2.37 7.64 5.07
CA PRO A 25 2.79 8.41 3.89
C PRO A 25 3.71 7.60 2.97
N VAL A 26 4.61 6.79 3.52
CA VAL A 26 5.51 5.92 2.73
C VAL A 26 4.72 4.85 1.97
N THR A 27 3.76 4.20 2.61
CA THR A 27 2.91 3.19 1.96
C THR A 27 2.09 3.79 0.81
N LYS A 28 1.52 4.98 1.01
CA LYS A 28 0.78 5.70 -0.04
C LYS A 28 1.68 6.06 -1.22
N GLU A 29 2.89 6.53 -0.94
CA GLU A 29 3.85 6.89 -1.98
C GLU A 29 4.30 5.67 -2.79
N LEU A 30 4.58 4.55 -2.12
CA LEU A 30 4.93 3.30 -2.79
C LEU A 30 3.77 2.76 -3.65
N ALA A 31 2.53 2.79 -3.13
CA ALA A 31 1.36 2.37 -3.90
C ALA A 31 1.17 3.23 -5.17
N ARG A 32 1.33 4.56 -5.04
CA ARG A 32 1.26 5.48 -6.18
C ARG A 32 2.34 5.18 -7.23
N ARG A 33 3.59 5.01 -6.81
CA ARG A 33 4.71 4.71 -7.71
C ARG A 33 4.56 3.35 -8.38
N PHE A 34 4.14 2.34 -7.61
CA PHE A 34 3.91 1.00 -8.13
C PHE A 34 2.82 1.00 -9.20
N LYS A 35 1.68 1.62 -8.91
CA LYS A 35 0.59 1.76 -9.89
C LYS A 35 1.07 2.44 -11.17
N ALA A 36 1.79 3.56 -11.05
CA ALA A 36 2.30 4.29 -12.21
C ALA A 36 3.28 3.45 -13.05
N LEU A 37 4.10 2.61 -12.41
CA LEU A 37 5.01 1.70 -13.09
C LEU A 37 4.25 0.54 -13.76
N ALA A 38 3.33 -0.10 -13.04
CA ALA A 38 2.59 -1.27 -13.52
C ALA A 38 1.60 -0.94 -14.65
N THR A 39 1.10 0.30 -14.70
CA THR A 39 0.21 0.76 -15.78
C THR A 39 0.94 1.47 -16.92
N ARG A 40 2.26 1.64 -16.83
CA ARG A 40 3.04 2.16 -17.95
C ARG A 40 3.12 1.03 -18.97
N GLY A 41 2.34 1.13 -20.04
CA GLY A 41 2.50 0.27 -21.20
C GLY A 41 3.79 0.64 -21.92
N ASP A 42 4.56 -0.38 -22.28
CA ASP A 42 5.67 -0.27 -23.23
C ASP A 42 5.14 -0.12 -24.67
#